data_AF-A0A919TP52-F1
#
_entry.id   AF-A0A919TP52-F1
#
_cell.length_a   1.000
_cell.length_b   1.000
_cell.length_c   1.000
_cell.angle_alpha   90.00
_cell.angle_beta   90.00
_cell.angle_gamma   90.00
#
_symmetry.space_group_name_H-M   'P 1'
#
loop_
_entity.id
_entity.type
_entity.pdbx_description
1 polymer ?
#
loop_
_entity_poly.entity_id
_entity_poly.type
_entity_poly.pdbx_seq_one_letter_code
_entity_poly.pdbx_strand_id
1 'polypeptide(L)'
;MLAAANRAIGRGAATRRRHVTRTVLTAANGTTGAGLLLALATRTRIRRGRNGVLIAEGWRLPMPPASCFTVGSVIITRRSAEWLLAEERAELLAHESRHAGQYAVLGPLFWPAYWVACGWSYLATGSYGVHNYFERRAGLKAGGYPEELPLRPWLRRIWSGGRTHSTSGT
;
A
#
# COMPACT_ATOMS: atom_id res chain seq x y z
N MET A 1 28.63 -22.94 -9.47
CA MET A 1 27.16 -23.12 -9.58
C MET A 1 26.47 -23.43 -8.24
N LEU A 2 26.99 -24.32 -7.38
CA LEU A 2 26.37 -24.64 -6.07
C LEU A 2 26.10 -23.43 -5.15
N ALA A 3 27.04 -22.49 -5.02
CA ALA A 3 26.87 -21.32 -4.17
C ALA A 3 25.75 -20.37 -4.64
N ALA A 4 25.50 -20.29 -5.96
CA ALA A 4 24.41 -19.49 -6.51
C ALA A 4 23.05 -20.16 -6.28
N ALA A 5 22.98 -21.49 -6.44
CA ALA A 5 21.79 -22.27 -6.13
C ALA A 5 21.42 -22.19 -4.63
N ASN A 6 22.39 -22.34 -3.72
CA ASN A 6 22.15 -22.18 -2.28
C ASN A 6 21.69 -20.77 -1.91
N ARG A 7 22.24 -19.73 -2.55
CA ARG A 7 21.76 -18.34 -2.37
C ARG A 7 20.33 -18.15 -2.89
N ALA A 8 19.98 -18.73 -4.03
CA ALA A 8 18.63 -18.66 -4.57
C ALA A 8 17.61 -19.37 -3.68
N ILE A 9 17.94 -20.59 -3.20
CA ILE A 9 17.12 -21.35 -2.24
C ILE A 9 16.95 -20.57 -0.93
N GLY A 10 18.04 -20.03 -0.39
CA GLY A 10 18.00 -19.22 0.84
C GLY A 10 17.13 -17.96 0.70
N ARG A 11 17.21 -17.25 -0.43
CA ARG A 11 16.33 -16.12 -0.75
C ARG A 11 14.87 -16.55 -0.86
N GLY A 12 14.58 -17.66 -1.54
CA GLY A 12 13.22 -18.20 -1.65
C GLY A 12 12.60 -18.56 -0.29
N ALA A 13 13.37 -19.22 0.58
CA ALA A 13 12.95 -19.56 1.94
C ALA A 13 12.71 -18.31 2.80
N ALA A 14 13.60 -17.32 2.74
CA ALA A 14 13.44 -16.05 3.47
C ALA A 14 12.20 -15.27 3.01
N THR A 15 11.95 -15.21 1.70
CA THR A 15 10.75 -14.56 1.13
C THR A 15 9.47 -15.27 1.57
N ARG A 16 9.43 -16.62 1.50
CA ARG A 16 8.31 -17.41 2.00
C ARG A 16 8.04 -17.14 3.48
N ARG A 17 9.09 -17.13 4.33
CA ARG A 17 8.96 -16.82 5.76
C ARG A 17 8.34 -15.45 5.98
N ARG A 18 8.81 -14.41 5.28
CA ARG A 18 8.25 -13.05 5.37
C ARG A 18 6.75 -13.03 5.04
N HIS A 19 6.33 -13.74 4.00
CA HIS A 19 4.93 -13.82 3.61
C HIS A 19 4.08 -14.54 4.66
N VAL A 20 4.56 -15.65 5.21
CA VAL A 20 3.87 -16.37 6.29
C VAL A 20 3.77 -15.50 7.54
N THR A 21 4.86 -14.85 7.96
CA THR A 21 4.87 -13.94 9.11
C THR A 21 3.84 -12.83 8.94
N ARG A 22 3.81 -12.18 7.77
CA ARG A 22 2.81 -11.15 7.44
C ARG A 22 1.38 -11.69 7.59
N THR A 23 1.07 -12.83 6.98
CA THR A 23 -0.26 -13.44 7.05
C THR A 23 -0.67 -13.74 8.48
N VAL A 24 0.23 -14.33 9.28
CA VAL A 24 -0.02 -14.64 10.70
C VAL A 24 -0.28 -13.36 11.50
N LEU A 25 0.55 -12.33 11.35
CA LEU A 25 0.39 -11.08 12.08
C LEU A 25 -0.93 -10.38 11.74
N THR A 26 -1.30 -10.30 10.46
CA THR A 26 -2.58 -9.69 10.04
C THR A 26 -3.80 -10.52 10.41
N ALA A 27 -3.64 -11.82 10.61
CA ALA A 27 -4.71 -12.68 11.15
C ALA A 27 -4.85 -12.45 12.66
N ALA A 28 -3.73 -12.47 13.39
CA ALA A 28 -3.69 -12.28 14.84
C ALA A 28 -4.21 -10.90 15.26
N ASN A 29 -3.87 -9.84 14.52
CA ASN A 29 -4.36 -8.50 14.80
C ASN A 29 -5.78 -8.21 14.26
N GLY A 30 -6.45 -9.22 13.69
CA GLY A 30 -7.85 -9.15 13.24
C GLY A 30 -8.10 -8.43 11.91
N THR A 31 -7.11 -7.75 11.33
CA THR A 31 -7.30 -6.95 10.10
C THR A 31 -7.64 -7.81 8.89
N THR A 32 -7.14 -9.04 8.80
CA THR A 32 -7.54 -9.99 7.76
C THR A 32 -8.99 -10.44 7.94
N GLY A 33 -9.41 -10.67 9.18
CA GLY A 33 -10.81 -10.92 9.51
C GLY A 33 -11.70 -9.76 9.06
N ALA A 34 -11.31 -8.52 9.35
CA ALA A 34 -12.03 -7.33 8.89
C ALA A 34 -12.13 -7.25 7.36
N GLY A 35 -11.04 -7.54 6.63
CA GLY A 35 -11.05 -7.60 5.17
C GLY A 35 -11.99 -8.68 4.62
N LEU A 36 -12.05 -9.85 5.25
CA LEU A 36 -12.97 -10.94 4.90
C LEU A 36 -14.43 -10.59 5.20
N LEU A 37 -14.69 -9.94 6.35
CA LEU A 37 -16.03 -9.44 6.70
C LEU A 37 -16.50 -8.39 5.71
N LEU A 38 -15.61 -7.48 5.29
CA LEU A 38 -15.91 -6.49 4.26
C LEU A 38 -16.21 -7.16 2.91
N ALA A 39 -15.41 -8.17 2.54
CA ALA A 39 -15.62 -8.95 1.33
C ALA A 39 -16.98 -9.67 1.33
N LEU A 40 -17.36 -10.25 2.48
CA LEU A 40 -18.66 -10.89 2.70
C LEU A 40 -19.81 -9.88 2.60
N ALA A 41 -19.72 -8.76 3.34
CA ALA A 41 -20.74 -7.72 3.37
C ALA A 41 -21.01 -7.11 1.98
N THR A 42 -19.98 -7.08 1.13
CA THR A 42 -20.06 -6.57 -0.25
C THR A 42 -20.23 -7.64 -1.32
N ARG A 43 -20.42 -8.91 -0.90
CA ARG A 43 -20.64 -10.07 -1.79
C ARG A 43 -19.58 -10.23 -2.87
N THR A 44 -18.34 -9.84 -2.56
CA THR A 44 -17.19 -10.10 -3.42
C THR A 44 -16.81 -11.57 -3.37
N ARG A 45 -16.17 -12.08 -4.42
CA ARG A 45 -15.68 -13.47 -4.43
C ARG A 45 -14.24 -13.51 -3.96
N ILE A 46 -13.93 -14.44 -3.05
CA ILE A 46 -12.57 -14.63 -2.58
C ILE A 46 -11.83 -15.62 -3.49
N ARG A 47 -10.62 -15.22 -3.91
CA ARG A 47 -9.65 -16.02 -4.64
C ARG A 47 -8.31 -15.98 -3.93
N ARG A 48 -7.50 -17.02 -4.06
CA ARG A 48 -6.13 -17.03 -3.52
C ARG A 48 -5.22 -16.23 -4.43
N GLY A 49 -4.46 -15.30 -3.86
CA GLY A 49 -3.41 -14.58 -4.56
C GLY A 49 -2.03 -15.22 -4.36
N ARG A 50 -1.00 -14.59 -4.94
CA ARG A 50 0.41 -14.97 -4.71
C ARG A 50 0.80 -14.63 -3.25
N ASN A 51 1.80 -15.31 -2.69
CA ASN A 51 2.45 -14.86 -1.44
C ASN A 51 1.54 -14.69 -0.20
N GLY A 52 0.46 -15.49 -0.12
CA GLY A 52 -0.41 -15.56 1.06
C GLY A 52 -1.37 -14.39 1.23
N VAL A 53 -1.62 -13.59 0.18
CA VAL A 53 -2.74 -12.65 0.15
C VAL A 53 -3.99 -13.31 -0.43
N LEU A 54 -5.16 -12.81 -0.04
CA LEU A 54 -6.45 -13.14 -0.64
C LEU A 54 -6.89 -11.99 -1.54
N ILE A 55 -7.61 -12.31 -2.61
CA ILE A 55 -8.16 -11.32 -3.53
C ILE A 55 -9.68 -11.41 -3.45
N ALA A 56 -10.31 -10.30 -3.05
CA ALA A 56 -11.75 -10.09 -3.06
C ALA A 56 -12.13 -9.38 -4.36
N GLU A 57 -12.60 -10.14 -5.35
CA GLU A 57 -12.90 -9.63 -6.69
C GLU A 57 -14.37 -9.20 -6.85
N GLY A 58 -14.59 -8.34 -7.85
CA GLY A 58 -15.92 -7.91 -8.25
C GLY A 58 -16.56 -6.88 -7.32
N TRP A 59 -15.75 -6.04 -6.66
CA TRP A 59 -16.23 -4.91 -5.87
C TRP A 59 -17.08 -3.95 -6.72
N ARG A 60 -18.26 -3.57 -6.22
CA ARG A 60 -19.23 -2.73 -6.96
C ARG A 60 -19.54 -1.39 -6.33
N LEU A 61 -19.17 -1.17 -5.06
CA LEU A 61 -19.47 0.08 -4.38
C LEU A 61 -18.57 1.22 -4.90
N PRO A 62 -18.96 2.48 -4.67
CA PRO A 62 -18.06 3.60 -4.87
C PRO A 62 -16.76 3.36 -4.12
N MET A 63 -15.67 3.61 -4.80
CA MET A 63 -14.31 3.47 -4.32
C MET A 63 -13.51 4.56 -5.01
N PRO A 64 -12.47 5.11 -4.36
CA PRO A 64 -11.60 6.11 -4.96
C PRO A 64 -11.09 5.67 -6.35
N PRO A 65 -10.47 6.57 -7.15
CA PRO A 65 -9.99 6.27 -8.51
C PRO A 65 -9.05 5.06 -8.63
N ALA A 66 -8.56 4.52 -7.51
CA ALA A 66 -7.80 3.28 -7.44
C ALA A 66 -8.59 2.08 -8.00
N SER A 67 -7.85 1.12 -8.55
CA SER A 67 -8.41 -0.13 -9.10
C SER A 67 -8.50 -1.26 -8.07
N CYS A 68 -7.70 -1.18 -7.01
CA CYS A 68 -7.69 -2.06 -5.84
C CYS A 68 -7.35 -1.27 -4.56
N PHE A 69 -7.59 -1.88 -3.40
CA PHE A 69 -7.09 -1.44 -2.10
C PHE A 69 -6.95 -2.65 -1.17
N THR A 70 -6.19 -2.51 -0.08
CA THR A 70 -5.89 -3.62 0.83
C THR A 70 -6.47 -3.39 2.22
N VAL A 71 -6.99 -4.47 2.84
CA VAL A 71 -7.37 -4.53 4.26
C VAL A 71 -6.78 -5.81 4.87
N GLY A 72 -5.81 -5.66 5.77
CA GLY A 72 -5.07 -6.80 6.33
C GLY A 72 -4.35 -7.58 5.22
N SER A 73 -4.64 -8.88 5.07
CA SER A 73 -4.15 -9.73 3.98
C SER A 73 -5.12 -9.86 2.79
N VAL A 74 -6.19 -9.06 2.74
CA VAL A 74 -7.22 -9.13 1.69
C VAL A 74 -7.09 -7.92 0.77
N ILE A 75 -6.80 -8.16 -0.50
CA ILE A 75 -6.79 -7.15 -1.56
C ILE A 75 -8.16 -7.13 -2.20
N ILE A 76 -8.85 -6.00 -2.16
CA ILE A 76 -10.18 -5.80 -2.72
C ILE A 76 -10.03 -5.09 -4.06
N THR A 77 -10.69 -5.59 -5.10
CA THR A 77 -10.58 -5.04 -6.45
C THR A 77 -11.92 -5.05 -7.17
N ARG A 78 -12.11 -4.05 -8.05
CA ARG A 78 -13.24 -4.01 -8.99
C ARG A 78 -13.10 -5.01 -10.13
N ARG A 79 -11.87 -5.42 -10.42
CA ARG A 79 -11.54 -6.33 -11.52
C ARG A 79 -11.61 -7.78 -11.04
N SER A 80 -11.36 -8.73 -11.93
CA SER A 80 -11.23 -10.13 -11.53
C SER A 80 -9.87 -10.39 -10.86
N ALA A 81 -9.78 -11.49 -10.12
CA ALA A 81 -8.53 -11.95 -9.56
C ALA A 81 -7.53 -12.31 -10.68
N GLU A 82 -7.98 -12.87 -11.81
CA GLU A 82 -7.08 -13.14 -12.94
C GLU A 82 -6.44 -11.87 -13.49
N TRP A 83 -7.20 -10.77 -13.61
CA TRP A 83 -6.67 -9.47 -14.04
C TRP A 83 -5.56 -8.97 -13.11
N LEU A 84 -5.74 -9.09 -11.79
CA LEU A 84 -4.75 -8.63 -10.81
C LEU A 84 -3.52 -9.57 -10.75
N LEU A 85 -3.71 -10.84 -11.07
CA LEU A 85 -2.66 -11.86 -11.09
C LEU A 85 -1.87 -11.92 -12.41
N ALA A 86 -2.28 -11.17 -13.43
CA ALA A 86 -1.56 -11.05 -14.69
C ALA A 86 -0.17 -10.42 -14.49
N GLU A 87 0.83 -10.82 -15.29
CA GLU A 87 2.21 -10.37 -15.10
C GLU A 87 2.37 -8.86 -15.31
N GLU A 88 1.57 -8.26 -16.20
CA GLU A 88 1.54 -6.81 -16.44
C GLU A 88 1.01 -6.01 -15.23
N ARG A 89 0.51 -6.72 -14.19
CA ARG A 89 0.05 -6.17 -12.92
C ARG A 89 0.87 -6.66 -11.73
N ALA A 90 2.00 -7.32 -11.97
CA ALA A 90 2.88 -7.80 -10.91
C ALA A 90 3.32 -6.66 -9.97
N GLU A 91 3.61 -5.46 -10.51
CA GLU A 91 3.99 -4.30 -9.68
C GLU A 91 2.82 -3.77 -8.83
N LEU A 92 1.60 -3.74 -9.39
CA LEU A 92 0.39 -3.35 -8.67
C LEU A 92 0.08 -4.34 -7.54
N LEU A 93 0.15 -5.64 -7.82
CA LEU A 93 -0.02 -6.68 -6.80
C LEU A 93 1.06 -6.58 -5.71
N ALA A 94 2.30 -6.26 -6.07
CA ALA A 94 3.37 -6.03 -5.11
C ALA A 94 3.15 -4.77 -4.26
N HIS A 95 2.59 -3.70 -4.84
CA HIS A 95 2.18 -2.49 -4.15
C HIS A 95 1.12 -2.80 -3.08
N GLU A 96 0.03 -3.46 -3.45
CA GLU A 96 -1.02 -3.88 -2.49
C GLU A 96 -0.46 -4.83 -1.42
N SER A 97 0.43 -5.74 -1.79
CA SER A 97 1.09 -6.63 -0.84
C SER A 97 1.98 -5.88 0.18
N ARG A 98 2.52 -4.71 -0.18
CA ARG A 98 3.27 -3.85 0.76
C ARG A 98 2.34 -3.18 1.77
N HIS A 99 1.12 -2.78 1.37
CA HIS A 99 0.09 -2.34 2.33
C HIS A 99 -0.30 -3.46 3.30
N ALA A 100 -0.40 -4.70 2.84
CA ALA A 100 -0.62 -5.83 3.75
C ALA A 100 0.54 -6.00 4.75
N GLY A 101 1.77 -5.67 4.35
CA GLY A 101 2.93 -5.58 5.26
C GLY A 101 2.80 -4.44 6.29
N GLN A 102 2.27 -3.28 5.88
CA GLN A 102 2.01 -2.17 6.79
C GLN A 102 0.93 -2.52 7.83
N TYR A 103 -0.15 -3.20 7.42
CA TYR A 103 -1.14 -3.78 8.34
C TYR A 103 -0.55 -4.82 9.28
N ALA A 104 0.44 -5.62 8.84
CA ALA A 104 1.08 -6.59 9.73
C ALA A 104 1.83 -5.91 10.89
N VAL A 105 2.40 -4.72 10.64
CA VAL A 105 3.17 -3.95 11.64
C VAL A 105 2.27 -3.08 12.51
N LEU A 106 1.38 -2.30 11.89
CA LEU A 106 0.56 -1.30 12.60
C LEU A 106 -0.80 -1.84 13.02
N GLY A 107 -1.19 -3.01 12.53
CA GLY A 107 -2.51 -3.58 12.78
C GLY A 107 -3.63 -2.61 12.37
N PRO A 108 -4.71 -2.50 13.16
CA PRO A 108 -5.84 -1.63 12.83
C PRO A 108 -5.45 -0.14 12.81
N LEU A 109 -4.38 0.28 13.50
CA LEU A 109 -3.91 1.68 13.51
C LEU A 109 -3.40 2.15 12.15
N PHE A 110 -3.09 1.24 11.23
CA PHE A 110 -2.73 1.60 9.87
C PHE A 110 -3.82 2.43 9.19
N TRP A 111 -5.09 2.08 9.37
CA TRP A 111 -6.20 2.75 8.68
C TRP A 111 -6.32 4.24 9.02
N PRO A 112 -6.41 4.66 10.30
CA PRO A 112 -6.42 6.08 10.64
C PRO A 112 -5.11 6.78 10.26
N ALA A 113 -3.94 6.14 10.45
CA ALA A 113 -2.65 6.74 10.08
C ALA A 113 -2.55 6.99 8.56
N TYR A 114 -3.03 6.05 7.75
CA TYR A 114 -3.09 6.18 6.30
C TYR A 114 -3.98 7.35 5.87
N TRP A 115 -5.15 7.51 6.50
CA TRP A 115 -6.05 8.63 6.20
C TRP A 115 -5.48 9.99 6.59
N VAL A 116 -4.78 10.08 7.72
CA VAL A 116 -4.04 11.31 8.10
C VAL A 116 -2.98 11.63 7.05
N ALA A 117 -2.22 10.63 6.59
CA ALA A 117 -1.22 10.82 5.54
C ALA A 117 -1.83 11.21 4.19
N CYS A 118 -2.98 10.64 3.83
CA CYS A 118 -3.78 11.05 2.68
C CYS A 118 -4.22 12.52 2.80
N GLY A 119 -4.76 12.91 3.95
CA GLY A 119 -5.19 14.28 4.22
C GLY A 119 -4.05 15.28 4.08
N TRP A 120 -2.90 14.98 4.70
CA TRP A 120 -1.69 15.79 4.53
C TRP A 120 -1.26 15.90 3.06
N SER A 121 -1.17 14.76 2.36
CA SER A 121 -0.76 14.74 0.96
C SER A 121 -1.69 15.56 0.07
N TYR A 122 -2.99 15.43 0.30
CA TYR A 122 -4.02 16.15 -0.46
C TYR A 122 -3.98 17.66 -0.18
N LEU A 123 -3.85 18.06 1.08
CA LEU A 123 -3.66 19.47 1.45
C LEU A 123 -2.37 20.04 0.85
N ALA A 124 -1.31 19.23 0.80
CA ALA A 124 -0.02 19.64 0.28
C ALA A 124 0.04 19.79 -1.24
N THR A 125 -0.59 18.87 -1.98
CA THR A 125 -0.37 18.73 -3.44
C THR A 125 -1.64 18.56 -4.27
N GLY A 126 -2.80 18.33 -3.64
CA GLY A 126 -4.02 17.90 -4.34
C GLY A 126 -4.05 16.42 -4.72
N SER A 127 -3.03 15.64 -4.39
CA SER A 127 -2.99 14.19 -4.58
C SER A 127 -2.97 13.47 -3.24
N TYR A 128 -3.70 12.36 -3.12
CA TYR A 128 -3.70 11.54 -1.90
C TYR A 128 -2.40 10.76 -1.68
N GLY A 129 -1.61 10.51 -2.73
CA GLY A 129 -0.45 9.63 -2.66
C GLY A 129 0.91 10.33 -2.56
N VAL A 130 1.11 11.44 -3.27
CA VAL A 130 2.45 11.98 -3.55
C VAL A 130 3.27 12.33 -2.30
N HIS A 131 2.64 12.83 -1.23
CA HIS A 131 3.29 13.10 0.07
C HIS A 131 2.83 12.12 1.16
N ASN A 132 2.11 11.06 0.80
CA ASN A 132 1.73 10.01 1.73
C ASN A 132 2.89 9.03 1.93
N TYR A 133 3.40 8.97 3.16
CA TYR A 133 4.52 8.11 3.54
C TYR A 133 4.25 6.63 3.21
N PHE A 134 3.03 6.15 3.44
CA PHE A 134 2.65 4.75 3.22
C PHE A 134 2.62 4.40 1.73
N GLU A 135 2.11 5.30 0.90
CA GLU A 135 2.11 5.19 -0.56
C GLU A 135 3.52 5.19 -1.14
N ARG A 136 4.39 6.08 -0.66
CA ARG A 136 5.82 6.08 -1.02
C ARG A 136 6.51 4.77 -0.66
N ARG A 137 6.24 4.24 0.53
CA ARG A 137 6.76 2.94 0.97
C ARG A 137 6.16 1.76 0.20
N ALA A 138 4.97 1.91 -0.35
CA ALA A 138 4.30 0.93 -1.22
C ALA A 138 4.68 1.08 -2.70
N GLY A 139 5.39 2.14 -3.08
CA GLY A 139 5.80 2.44 -4.46
C GLY A 139 4.72 3.20 -5.21
N LEU A 140 4.88 4.53 -5.33
CA LEU A 140 3.91 5.46 -5.91
C LEU A 140 3.48 5.09 -7.32
N LYS A 141 4.46 4.88 -8.21
CA LYS A 141 4.21 4.59 -9.63
C LYS A 141 3.36 3.34 -9.82
N ALA A 142 3.64 2.30 -9.03
CA ALA A 142 2.87 1.05 -9.06
C ALA A 142 1.43 1.23 -8.58
N GLY A 143 1.17 2.18 -7.67
CA GLY A 143 -0.17 2.60 -7.23
C GLY A 143 -0.86 3.59 -8.18
N GLY A 144 -0.21 4.00 -9.27
CA GLY A 144 -0.76 4.95 -10.25
C GLY A 144 -0.57 6.42 -9.88
N TYR A 145 0.28 6.73 -8.90
CA TYR A 145 0.61 8.11 -8.54
C TYR A 145 1.87 8.61 -9.26
N PRO A 146 1.93 9.91 -9.61
CA PRO A 146 3.19 10.53 -10.02
C PRO A 146 4.19 10.51 -8.87
N GLU A 147 5.49 10.57 -9.17
CA GLU A 147 6.54 10.53 -8.16
C GLU A 147 6.66 11.86 -7.38
N GLU A 148 6.30 12.96 -8.04
CA GLU A 148 6.36 14.30 -7.49
C GLU A 148 5.24 15.19 -8.05
N LEU A 149 4.77 16.13 -7.23
CA LEU A 149 3.88 17.22 -7.59
C LEU A 149 4.32 18.46 -6.80
N PRO A 150 4.19 19.67 -7.37
CA PRO A 150 4.53 20.87 -6.64
C PRO A 150 3.59 21.06 -5.44
N LEU A 151 4.17 21.54 -4.33
CA LEU A 151 3.37 22.00 -3.18
C LEU A 151 2.42 23.13 -3.59
N ARG A 152 1.25 23.20 -2.94
CA ARG A 152 0.31 24.30 -3.14
C ARG A 152 0.97 25.65 -2.76
N PRO A 153 0.62 26.77 -3.44
CA PRO A 153 1.32 28.04 -3.28
C PRO A 153 1.43 28.54 -1.83
N TRP A 154 0.38 28.36 -1.02
CA TRP A 154 0.37 28.80 0.37
C TRP A 154 1.38 28.04 1.25
N LEU A 155 1.59 26.74 1.01
CA LEU A 155 2.62 25.95 1.70
C LEU A 155 4.02 26.28 1.21
N ARG A 156 4.21 26.50 -0.10
CA ARG A 156 5.50 26.95 -0.64
C ARG A 156 5.95 28.25 0.01
N ARG A 157 5.03 29.20 0.23
CA ARG A 157 5.34 30.47 0.91
C ARG A 157 5.78 30.26 2.37
N ILE A 158 5.08 29.41 3.13
CA ILE A 158 5.46 29.10 4.52
C ILE A 158 6.86 28.47 4.59
N TRP A 159 7.14 27.49 3.72
CA TRP A 159 8.43 26.80 3.68
C TRP A 159 9.58 27.66 3.16
N SER A 160 9.32 28.58 2.23
CA SER A 160 10.34 29.51 1.73
C SER A 160 10.56 30.69 2.66
N GLY A 161 9.52 31.17 3.34
CA GLY A 161 9.60 32.28 4.32
C GLY A 161 10.33 31.92 5.61
N GLY A 162 10.46 30.62 5.95
CA GLY A 162 11.27 30.16 7.08
C GLY A 162 12.78 30.12 6.82
N ARG A 163 13.24 30.33 5.57
CA ARG A 163 14.68 30.30 5.20
C ARG A 163 15.36 31.66 5.15
N THR A 164 14.67 32.74 5.50
CA THR A 164 15.22 34.10 5.52
C THR A 164 15.48 34.54 6.96
N HIS A 165 16.48 33.97 7.65
CA HIS A 165 17.17 34.61 8.79
C HIS A 165 18.45 33.83 9.14
N SER A 166 19.57 34.19 8.51
CA SER A 166 20.92 34.15 9.09
C SER A 166 21.93 34.64 8.06
N THR A 167 22.08 35.95 7.95
CA THR A 167 23.30 36.60 7.44
C THR A 167 23.23 38.06 7.85
N SER A 168 23.56 38.31 9.11
CA SER A 168 23.98 39.62 9.59
C SER A 168 25.35 39.41 10.23
N GLY A 169 26.39 39.82 9.50
CA GLY A 169 27.78 39.69 9.91
C GLY A 169 28.66 40.56 9.04
N THR A 170 28.61 41.87 9.28
CA THR A 170 29.71 42.83 9.11
C THR A 170 29.52 43.93 10.13
#